data_AF-A0A1I0HZR2-F1
#
_entry.id   AF-A0A1I0HZR2-F1
#
_cell.length_a   1.000
_cell.length_b   1.000
_cell.length_c   1.000
_cell.angle_alpha   90.00
_cell.angle_beta   90.00
_cell.angle_gamma   90.00
#
_symmetry.space_group_name_H-M   'P 1'
#
loop_
_entity.id
_entity.type
_entity.pdbx_description
1 polymer ?
#
loop_
_entity_poly.entity_id
_entity_poly.type
_entity_poly.pdbx_seq_one_letter_code
_entity_poly.pdbx_strand_id
1 'polypeptide(L)'
;MNGKKLLLCSIVFLLMMMIPLSHFDTVQKSEAFSPRVLQKGSTGDDVIELQSRLQYLGFYNGKIDGLFGWGTYWAVRNFQYEYSLNVDGLVGSETKAKLEKASQFNKQWVHEQLRSGREFTYYGGTPLDKQTKKKDTGGTGQQKNNQQQNNQQQNNQQQNQGNQGNDDTPPEPTSVNVPSGYSQNDIKLLANAVYGEARGESYVGQVAVAAVILNRVESPTFPNTVSGVIFEPRAFTAVSDGQIWLTPNDQAKDAVVDALNGMDPTGEALYYFNPATATSDWIWSRPQIKKIGKHIFCK
;
A
#
# COMPACT_ATOMS: atom_id res chain seq x y z
N MET A 1 11.19 71.94 -50.29
CA MET A 1 11.66 70.56 -50.00
C MET A 1 11.56 70.35 -48.49
N ASN A 2 10.59 69.60 -47.94
CA ASN A 2 10.60 69.17 -46.51
C ASN A 2 9.47 68.14 -46.18
N GLY A 3 9.21 67.18 -47.07
CA GLY A 3 8.17 66.16 -46.84
C GLY A 3 8.68 64.73 -46.58
N LYS A 4 10.00 64.50 -46.69
CA LYS A 4 10.56 63.12 -46.73
C LYS A 4 11.32 62.70 -45.47
N LYS A 5 11.51 63.57 -44.48
CA LYS A 5 12.26 63.25 -43.24
C LYS A 5 11.38 62.83 -42.05
N LEU A 6 10.06 63.03 -42.11
CA LEU A 6 9.17 62.67 -41.00
C LEU A 6 8.67 61.22 -41.04
N LEU A 7 8.76 60.57 -42.22
CA LEU A 7 8.26 59.21 -42.40
C LEU A 7 9.29 58.13 -42.02
N LEU A 8 10.57 58.50 -41.86
CA LEU A 8 11.64 57.55 -41.53
C LEU A 8 11.82 57.34 -40.01
N CYS A 9 11.38 58.27 -39.17
CA CYS A 9 11.47 58.12 -37.71
C CYS A 9 10.27 57.38 -37.08
N SER A 10 9.15 57.22 -37.81
CA SER A 10 7.99 56.44 -37.31
C SER A 10 8.07 54.94 -37.60
N ILE A 11 9.02 54.50 -38.43
CA ILE A 11 9.17 53.07 -38.80
C ILE A 11 10.18 52.35 -37.87
N VAL A 12 11.13 53.07 -37.26
CA VAL A 12 12.11 52.46 -36.34
C VAL A 12 11.52 52.22 -34.95
N PHE A 13 10.51 52.98 -34.53
CA PHE A 13 9.83 52.76 -33.24
C PHE A 13 8.75 51.65 -33.29
N LEU A 14 8.31 51.26 -34.49
CA LEU A 14 7.31 50.20 -34.70
C LEU A 14 7.92 48.80 -34.87
N LEU A 15 9.26 48.69 -34.85
CA LEU A 15 9.99 47.43 -35.07
C LEU A 15 10.72 46.90 -33.83
N MET A 16 10.56 47.57 -32.67
CA MET A 16 11.20 47.19 -31.41
C MET A 16 10.21 46.68 -30.34
N MET A 17 9.02 46.25 -30.76
CA MET A 17 7.95 45.80 -29.84
C MET A 17 7.36 44.43 -30.22
N MET A 18 8.18 43.59 -30.84
CA MET A 18 7.85 42.20 -31.19
C MET A 18 9.01 41.28 -30.78
N ILE A 19 9.49 41.40 -29.54
CA ILE A 19 10.10 40.26 -28.88
C ILE A 19 8.94 39.56 -28.20
N PRO A 20 8.40 38.45 -28.72
CA PRO A 20 7.52 37.63 -27.92
C PRO A 20 8.32 37.25 -26.68
N LEU A 21 7.89 37.71 -25.50
CA LEU A 21 8.28 37.07 -24.26
C LEU A 21 7.77 35.64 -24.38
N SER A 22 8.62 34.75 -24.87
CA SER A 22 8.48 33.32 -24.68
C SER A 22 8.53 33.11 -23.17
N HIS A 23 7.34 33.14 -22.56
CA HIS A 23 7.13 32.55 -21.26
C HIS A 23 7.40 31.07 -21.48
N PHE A 24 8.64 30.65 -21.21
CA PHE A 24 8.89 29.27 -20.87
C PHE A 24 8.08 29.04 -19.60
N ASP A 25 6.85 28.54 -19.76
CA ASP A 25 6.19 27.81 -18.70
C ASP A 25 7.11 26.64 -18.41
N THR A 26 8.01 26.82 -17.45
CA THR A 26 8.66 25.71 -16.80
C THR A 26 7.50 24.91 -16.23
N VAL A 27 7.13 23.83 -16.92
CA VAL A 27 6.25 22.82 -16.37
C VAL A 27 6.95 22.39 -15.10
N GLN A 28 6.50 22.89 -13.94
CA GLN A 28 6.78 22.24 -12.69
C GLN A 28 6.13 20.87 -12.84
N LYS A 29 6.91 19.91 -13.32
CA LYS A 29 6.70 18.51 -13.00
C LYS A 29 6.45 18.55 -11.50
N SER A 30 5.25 18.20 -11.03
CA SER A 30 5.07 18.03 -9.59
C SER A 30 6.05 16.93 -9.26
N GLU A 31 7.20 17.32 -8.69
CA GLU A 31 8.21 16.38 -8.27
C GLU A 31 7.45 15.34 -7.45
N ALA A 32 7.63 14.06 -7.79
CA ALA A 32 7.12 12.97 -6.98
C ALA A 32 7.80 13.04 -5.59
N PHE A 33 7.94 11.92 -4.89
CA PHE A 33 8.73 11.84 -3.65
C PHE A 33 9.89 12.84 -3.55
N SER A 34 10.01 13.55 -2.42
CA SER A 34 11.21 14.35 -2.16
C SER A 34 12.49 13.49 -2.17
N PRO A 35 13.70 14.05 -2.23
CA PRO A 35 14.94 13.26 -2.20
C PRO A 35 15.17 12.44 -0.91
N ARG A 36 14.46 12.76 0.18
CA ARG A 36 14.64 12.14 1.51
C ARG A 36 14.37 10.64 1.49
N VAL A 37 15.30 9.81 1.96
CA VAL A 37 15.05 8.37 2.16
C VAL A 37 13.95 8.16 3.21
N LEU A 38 12.92 7.37 2.88
CA LEU A 38 11.87 7.03 3.84
C LEU A 38 12.17 5.68 4.46
N GLN A 39 11.93 5.59 5.76
CA GLN A 39 12.09 4.38 6.58
C GLN A 39 11.07 4.36 7.71
N LYS A 40 10.93 3.23 8.39
CA LYS A 40 10.06 3.10 9.56
C LYS A 40 10.30 4.23 10.58
N GLY A 41 9.24 4.94 10.95
CA GLY A 41 9.27 6.14 11.80
C GLY A 41 9.28 7.46 11.02
N SER A 42 9.43 7.43 9.70
CA SER A 42 9.21 8.60 8.85
C SER A 42 7.73 9.01 8.85
N THR A 43 7.48 10.30 8.70
CA THR A 43 6.13 10.86 8.62
C THR A 43 6.03 11.95 7.55
N GLY A 44 4.81 12.28 7.13
CA GLY A 44 4.49 13.42 6.27
C GLY A 44 4.04 13.04 4.85
N ASP A 45 4.02 14.03 3.96
CA ASP A 45 3.46 13.92 2.60
C ASP A 45 4.10 12.83 1.75
N ASP A 46 5.43 12.66 1.85
CA ASP A 46 6.12 11.57 1.13
C ASP A 46 5.65 10.18 1.59
N VAL A 47 5.24 10.04 2.86
CA VAL A 47 4.71 8.77 3.38
C VAL A 47 3.27 8.57 2.92
N ILE A 48 2.47 9.64 2.80
CA ILE A 48 1.14 9.59 2.20
C ILE A 48 1.22 9.11 0.75
N GLU A 49 2.15 9.68 -0.03
CA GLU A 49 2.40 9.25 -1.40
C GLU A 49 2.85 7.78 -1.46
N LEU A 50 3.78 7.38 -0.58
CA LEU A 50 4.23 5.99 -0.48
C LEU A 50 3.08 5.02 -0.23
N GLN A 51 2.29 5.28 0.81
CA GLN A 51 1.15 4.44 1.18
C GLN A 51 0.12 4.38 0.05
N SER A 52 -0.16 5.52 -0.60
CA SER A 52 -1.09 5.59 -1.73
C SER A 52 -0.61 4.73 -2.90
N ARG A 53 0.66 4.87 -3.31
CA ARG A 53 1.23 4.09 -4.42
C ARG A 53 1.29 2.61 -4.10
N LEU A 54 1.62 2.24 -2.86
CA LEU A 54 1.59 0.84 -2.42
C LEU A 54 0.17 0.28 -2.38
N GLN A 55 -0.84 1.06 -1.98
CA GLN A 55 -2.24 0.65 -2.08
C GLN A 55 -2.65 0.47 -3.55
N TYR A 56 -2.30 1.41 -4.43
CA TYR A 56 -2.60 1.34 -5.87
C TYR A 56 -2.14 0.02 -6.49
N LEU A 57 -0.96 -0.43 -6.06
CA LEU A 57 -0.31 -1.65 -6.51
C LEU A 57 -0.72 -2.91 -5.74
N GLY A 58 -1.59 -2.79 -4.73
CA GLY A 58 -2.05 -3.91 -3.91
C GLY A 58 -1.05 -4.45 -2.89
N PHE A 59 0.03 -3.71 -2.58
CA PHE A 59 1.00 -4.09 -1.55
C PHE A 59 0.63 -3.59 -0.15
N TYR A 60 -0.32 -2.66 -0.05
CA TYR A 60 -0.72 -2.04 1.21
C TYR A 60 -2.24 -1.97 1.32
N ASN A 61 -2.76 -2.34 2.49
CA ASN A 61 -4.18 -2.30 2.84
C ASN A 61 -4.44 -1.54 4.15
N GLY A 62 -3.39 -0.95 4.74
CA GLY A 62 -3.50 -0.10 5.93
C GLY A 62 -3.93 1.33 5.56
N LYS A 63 -4.05 2.21 6.55
CA LYS A 63 -4.53 3.59 6.36
C LYS A 63 -3.50 4.45 5.63
N ILE A 64 -3.96 5.33 4.75
CA ILE A 64 -3.14 6.41 4.20
C ILE A 64 -3.15 7.56 5.22
N ASP A 65 -2.26 7.48 6.20
CA ASP A 65 -2.19 8.37 7.36
C ASP A 65 -0.89 9.18 7.46
N GLY A 66 0.05 8.93 6.54
CA GLY A 66 1.35 9.59 6.53
C GLY A 66 2.28 9.11 7.65
N LEU A 67 2.02 7.95 8.27
CA LEU A 67 2.87 7.34 9.29
C LEU A 67 3.52 6.06 8.76
N PHE A 68 4.86 6.07 8.67
CA PHE A 68 5.60 4.89 8.22
C PHE A 68 5.76 3.91 9.39
N GLY A 69 4.68 3.16 9.67
CA GLY A 69 4.65 2.09 10.67
C GLY A 69 5.11 0.74 10.12
N TRP A 70 4.88 -0.32 10.91
CA TRP A 70 5.23 -1.69 10.53
C TRP A 70 4.46 -2.17 9.28
N GLY A 71 3.18 -1.84 9.15
CA GLY A 71 2.41 -2.17 7.94
C GLY A 71 3.02 -1.58 6.67
N THR A 72 3.43 -0.31 6.72
CA THR A 72 4.11 0.36 5.60
C THR A 72 5.49 -0.26 5.32
N TYR A 73 6.24 -0.59 6.37
CA TYR A 73 7.54 -1.28 6.25
C TYR A 73 7.42 -2.61 5.50
N TRP A 74 6.47 -3.44 5.87
CA TRP A 74 6.28 -4.73 5.21
C TRP A 74 5.73 -4.57 3.80
N ALA A 75 4.83 -3.62 3.55
CA ALA A 75 4.39 -3.29 2.21
C ALA A 75 5.55 -2.86 1.28
N VAL A 76 6.49 -2.05 1.80
CA VAL A 76 7.71 -1.68 1.06
C VAL A 76 8.55 -2.90 0.75
N ARG A 77 8.80 -3.79 1.71
CA ARG A 77 9.58 -5.00 1.47
C ARG A 77 8.91 -5.96 0.49
N ASN A 78 7.58 -6.10 0.57
CA ASN A 78 6.79 -6.86 -0.41
C ASN A 78 6.99 -6.29 -1.82
N PHE A 79 6.86 -4.96 -1.97
CA PHE A 79 7.06 -4.27 -3.23
C PHE A 79 8.49 -4.43 -3.75
N GLN A 80 9.49 -4.24 -2.89
CA GLN A 80 10.90 -4.42 -3.25
C GLN A 80 11.16 -5.84 -3.73
N TYR A 81 10.63 -6.84 -3.03
CA TYR A 81 10.77 -8.23 -3.42
C TYR A 81 10.14 -8.49 -4.80
N GLU A 82 8.88 -8.08 -5.02
CA GLU A 82 8.14 -8.36 -6.26
C GLU A 82 8.79 -7.72 -7.48
N TYR A 83 9.41 -6.56 -7.30
CA TYR A 83 10.11 -5.85 -8.36
C TYR A 83 11.61 -6.12 -8.40
N SER A 84 12.09 -7.18 -7.72
CA SER A 84 13.49 -7.63 -7.70
C SER A 84 14.49 -6.54 -7.28
N LEU A 85 14.09 -5.70 -6.33
CA LEU A 85 14.91 -4.68 -5.69
C LEU A 85 15.62 -5.23 -4.44
N ASN A 86 16.54 -4.45 -3.87
CA ASN A 86 17.10 -4.76 -2.56
C ASN A 86 16.00 -4.71 -1.47
N VAL A 87 15.79 -5.82 -0.75
CA VAL A 87 14.65 -5.98 0.18
C VAL A 87 15.02 -5.52 1.60
N ASP A 88 15.39 -4.26 1.74
CA ASP A 88 15.87 -3.63 2.99
C ASP A 88 14.79 -2.84 3.76
N GLY A 89 13.65 -2.56 3.13
CA GLY A 89 12.57 -1.74 3.70
C GLY A 89 12.87 -0.24 3.70
N LEU A 90 13.93 0.20 2.99
CA LEU A 90 14.28 1.60 2.79
C LEU A 90 13.75 2.09 1.44
N VAL A 91 13.03 3.21 1.44
CA VAL A 91 12.50 3.81 0.22
C VAL A 91 13.48 4.86 -0.28
N GLY A 92 14.56 4.37 -0.89
CA GLY A 92 15.57 5.15 -1.59
C GLY A 92 15.16 5.54 -3.02
N SER A 93 16.08 6.14 -3.77
CA SER A 93 15.84 6.63 -5.14
C SER A 93 15.34 5.54 -6.09
N GLU A 94 15.93 4.34 -6.03
CA GLU A 94 15.54 3.21 -6.88
C GLU A 94 14.11 2.74 -6.59
N THR A 95 13.77 2.54 -5.32
CA THR A 95 12.41 2.15 -4.91
C THR A 95 11.39 3.21 -5.32
N LYS A 96 11.71 4.49 -5.17
CA LYS A 96 10.84 5.61 -5.58
C LYS A 96 10.61 5.66 -7.07
N ALA A 97 11.67 5.54 -7.86
CA ALA A 97 11.57 5.52 -9.31
C ALA A 97 10.71 4.34 -9.79
N LYS A 98 10.85 3.17 -9.15
CA LYS A 98 10.02 2.02 -9.46
C LYS A 98 8.55 2.23 -9.07
N LEU A 99 8.28 2.80 -7.90
CA LEU A 99 6.92 3.17 -7.47
C LEU A 99 6.29 4.18 -8.44
N GLU A 100 7.03 5.22 -8.84
CA GLU A 100 6.57 6.22 -9.80
C GLU A 100 6.22 5.59 -11.14
N LYS A 101 7.08 4.69 -11.65
CA LYS A 101 6.84 3.99 -12.93
C LYS A 101 5.67 3.00 -12.86
N ALA A 102 5.46 2.33 -11.74
CA ALA A 102 4.47 1.25 -11.62
C ALA A 102 3.07 1.74 -11.23
N SER A 103 2.92 2.96 -10.71
CA SER A 103 1.67 3.43 -10.10
C SER A 103 1.25 4.84 -10.55
N GLN A 104 -0.05 5.11 -10.46
CA GLN A 104 -0.59 6.46 -10.64
C GLN A 104 -0.88 7.10 -9.29
N PHE A 105 -0.42 8.34 -9.09
CA PHE A 105 -0.65 9.10 -7.86
C PHE A 105 -1.28 10.46 -8.16
N ASN A 106 -2.51 10.66 -7.69
CA ASN A 106 -3.19 11.94 -7.74
C ASN A 106 -3.03 12.65 -6.39
N LYS A 107 -1.94 13.42 -6.27
CA LYS A 107 -1.60 14.17 -5.05
C LYS A 107 -2.74 15.07 -4.58
N GLN A 108 -3.32 15.85 -5.50
CA GLN A 108 -4.39 16.80 -5.18
C GLN A 108 -5.61 16.10 -4.60
N TRP A 109 -6.07 15.02 -5.22
CA TRP A 109 -7.19 14.22 -4.74
C TRP A 109 -6.91 13.66 -3.35
N VAL A 110 -5.76 13.00 -3.16
CA VAL A 110 -5.43 12.36 -1.87
C VAL A 110 -5.40 13.38 -0.74
N HIS A 111 -4.71 14.51 -0.92
CA HIS A 111 -4.66 15.56 0.10
C HIS A 111 -6.02 16.23 0.34
N GLU A 112 -6.86 16.39 -0.67
CA GLU A 112 -8.22 16.93 -0.49
C GLU A 112 -9.10 15.99 0.35
N GLN A 113 -9.03 14.68 0.10
CA GLN A 113 -9.78 13.70 0.89
C GLN A 113 -9.30 13.68 2.35
N LEU A 114 -7.99 13.72 2.58
CA LEU A 114 -7.44 13.74 3.94
C LEU A 114 -7.78 15.05 4.67
N ARG A 115 -7.68 16.21 4.01
CA ARG A 115 -8.06 17.53 4.60
C ARG A 115 -9.56 17.63 4.90
N SER A 116 -10.41 17.01 4.08
CA SER A 116 -11.86 16.94 4.34
C SER A 116 -12.25 15.93 5.42
N GLY A 117 -11.27 15.30 6.08
CA GLY A 117 -11.50 14.35 7.18
C GLY A 117 -12.04 13.00 6.70
N ARG A 118 -11.88 12.67 5.41
CA ARG A 118 -12.21 11.36 4.86
C ARG A 118 -11.03 10.41 5.04
N GLU A 119 -11.36 9.13 5.13
CA GLU A 119 -10.38 8.05 5.22
C GLU A 119 -10.46 7.19 3.96
N PHE A 120 -9.31 6.79 3.43
CA PHE A 120 -9.24 5.87 2.31
C PHE A 120 -9.60 4.45 2.75
N THR A 121 -10.55 3.83 2.06
CA THR A 121 -10.80 2.39 2.14
C THR A 121 -9.80 1.65 1.27
N TYR A 122 -9.56 2.17 0.06
CA TYR A 122 -8.56 1.71 -0.89
C TYR A 122 -8.27 2.81 -1.91
N TYR A 123 -7.02 2.97 -2.34
CA TYR A 123 -6.60 3.91 -3.36
C TYR A 123 -6.15 3.17 -4.62
N GLY A 124 -6.63 3.60 -5.79
CA GLY A 124 -6.35 2.94 -7.08
C GLY A 124 -7.37 1.87 -7.46
N GLY A 125 -7.39 1.46 -8.74
CA GLY A 125 -8.21 0.34 -9.25
C GLY A 125 -9.74 0.46 -9.11
N THR A 126 -10.26 1.54 -8.51
CA THR A 126 -11.67 1.72 -8.16
C THR A 126 -12.11 3.17 -8.46
N PRO A 127 -13.36 3.43 -8.87
CA PRO A 127 -13.90 4.79 -9.01
C PRO A 127 -13.67 5.67 -7.77
N LEU A 128 -13.34 6.95 -7.98
CA LEU A 128 -12.92 7.88 -6.91
C LEU A 128 -13.93 8.01 -5.76
N ASP A 129 -15.23 7.97 -6.08
CA ASP A 129 -16.32 8.07 -5.11
C ASP A 129 -16.37 6.89 -4.13
N LYS A 130 -15.80 5.74 -4.50
CA LYS A 130 -15.73 4.52 -3.68
C LYS A 130 -14.39 4.33 -2.94
N GLN A 131 -13.39 5.17 -3.22
CA GLN A 131 -12.06 5.06 -2.61
C GLN A 131 -12.02 5.55 -1.15
N THR A 132 -13.01 6.34 -0.73
CA THR A 132 -12.99 6.99 0.59
C THR A 132 -14.32 6.87 1.32
N LYS A 133 -14.25 6.79 2.65
CA LYS A 133 -15.39 6.84 3.57
C LYS A 133 -15.30 8.04 4.51
N LYS A 134 -16.41 8.41 5.14
CA LYS A 134 -16.35 9.34 6.28
C LYS A 134 -15.60 8.65 7.42
N LYS A 135 -14.69 9.38 8.06
CA LYS A 135 -14.01 8.91 9.26
C LYS A 135 -15.05 8.77 10.37
N ASP A 136 -15.13 7.59 10.99
CA ASP A 136 -15.98 7.40 12.17
C ASP A 136 -15.38 8.19 13.33
N THR A 137 -15.87 9.41 13.51
CA THR A 137 -15.67 10.15 14.76
C THR A 137 -16.63 9.57 15.78
N GLY A 138 -16.19 8.53 16.50
CA GLY A 138 -16.75 8.25 17.82
C GLY A 138 -16.76 9.56 18.60
N GLY A 139 -17.95 10.06 18.94
CA GLY A 139 -18.14 11.42 19.41
C GLY A 139 -17.28 11.75 20.63
N THR A 140 -16.38 12.71 20.48
CA THR A 140 -15.97 13.72 21.48
C THR A 140 -14.92 14.64 20.84
N GLY A 141 -15.20 15.94 20.79
CA GLY A 141 -14.20 16.96 20.41
C GLY A 141 -14.69 18.02 19.43
N GLN A 142 -15.48 18.97 19.93
CA GLN A 142 -15.84 20.21 19.26
C GLN A 142 -14.61 21.08 18.90
N GLN A 143 -14.67 21.66 17.69
CA GLN A 143 -14.33 23.04 17.31
C GLN A 143 -13.01 23.67 17.80
N LYS A 144 -12.13 23.96 16.82
CA LYS A 144 -11.28 25.16 16.62
C LYS A 144 -10.27 24.81 15.51
N ASN A 145 -9.96 25.58 14.48
CA ASN A 145 -10.39 26.87 13.96
C ASN A 145 -10.01 26.90 12.46
N ASN A 146 -10.89 27.46 11.63
CA ASN A 146 -10.56 27.97 10.30
C ASN A 146 -9.74 29.25 10.45
N GLN A 147 -8.60 29.36 9.77
CA GLN A 147 -8.10 30.59 9.13
C GLN A 147 -6.76 30.31 8.44
N GLN A 148 -6.81 30.01 7.15
CA GLN A 148 -5.93 30.59 6.11
C GLN A 148 -6.30 29.98 4.74
N GLN A 149 -7.39 30.50 4.19
CA GLN A 149 -7.64 30.52 2.74
C GLN A 149 -7.68 32.00 2.36
N ASN A 150 -6.72 32.44 1.55
CA ASN A 150 -6.94 33.47 0.55
C ASN A 150 -5.79 33.48 -0.45
N ASN A 151 -6.17 33.67 -1.71
CA ASN A 151 -5.35 33.79 -2.93
C ASN A 151 -4.84 32.43 -3.47
N GLN A 152 -5.25 31.91 -4.62
CA GLN A 152 -5.82 32.51 -5.83
C GLN A 152 -6.79 31.53 -6.52
N GLN A 153 -7.99 32.01 -6.83
CA GLN A 153 -8.75 31.57 -7.99
C GLN A 153 -8.47 32.55 -9.12
N GLN A 154 -8.09 32.06 -10.30
CA GLN A 154 -8.70 32.47 -11.56
C GLN A 154 -8.19 31.63 -12.74
N ASN A 155 -9.16 31.04 -13.45
CA ASN A 155 -9.21 30.80 -14.90
C ASN A 155 -8.23 29.78 -15.52
N ASN A 156 -8.58 28.97 -16.52
CA ASN A 156 -9.82 28.79 -17.26
C ASN A 156 -9.82 27.40 -17.92
N GLN A 157 -11.01 26.99 -18.33
CA GLN A 157 -11.30 25.80 -19.12
C GLN A 157 -10.74 25.86 -20.56
N GLN A 158 -10.64 24.65 -21.15
CA GLN A 158 -10.75 24.24 -22.55
C GLN A 158 -9.48 23.80 -23.32
N GLN A 159 -9.53 22.49 -23.68
CA GLN A 159 -9.26 21.89 -25.02
C GLN A 159 -7.81 21.89 -25.55
N ASN A 160 -7.30 20.88 -26.26
CA ASN A 160 -7.73 19.55 -26.67
C ASN A 160 -6.51 18.86 -27.36
N GLN A 161 -6.48 17.53 -27.33
CA GLN A 161 -5.99 16.60 -28.37
C GLN A 161 -4.54 16.59 -28.92
N GLY A 162 -3.95 15.39 -28.79
CA GLY A 162 -3.12 14.69 -29.80
C GLY A 162 -1.65 14.49 -29.41
N ASN A 163 -0.98 13.35 -29.61
CA ASN A 163 -1.36 11.99 -30.00
C ASN A 163 -0.11 11.08 -29.80
N GLN A 164 -0.34 9.84 -29.37
CA GLN A 164 0.40 8.58 -29.60
C GLN A 164 1.94 8.48 -29.57
N GLY A 165 2.40 7.50 -28.77
CA GLY A 165 3.50 6.61 -29.15
C GLY A 165 4.45 6.23 -28.02
N ASN A 166 4.10 5.20 -27.22
CA ASN A 166 4.88 3.96 -27.14
C ASN A 166 4.29 3.02 -26.08
N ASP A 167 4.04 1.80 -26.56
CA ASP A 167 3.57 0.62 -25.84
C ASP A 167 4.59 0.25 -24.76
N ASP A 168 4.23 0.51 -23.51
CA ASP A 168 4.92 0.00 -22.33
C ASP A 168 3.81 -0.28 -21.30
N THR A 169 2.88 -1.17 -21.67
CA THR A 169 1.81 -1.65 -20.81
C THR A 169 2.47 -2.19 -19.53
N PRO A 170 2.25 -1.57 -18.36
CA PRO A 170 2.66 -2.16 -17.10
C PRO A 170 2.03 -3.55 -17.03
N PRO A 171 2.74 -4.60 -16.60
CA PRO A 171 2.15 -5.92 -16.51
C PRO A 171 0.85 -5.81 -15.71
N GLU A 172 -0.27 -6.19 -16.33
CA GLU A 172 -1.54 -6.27 -15.62
C GLU A 172 -1.33 -7.18 -14.40
N PRO A 173 -1.84 -6.80 -13.21
CA PRO A 173 -1.84 -7.70 -12.07
C PRO A 173 -2.62 -8.94 -12.51
N THR A 174 -1.93 -10.07 -12.65
CA THR A 174 -2.53 -11.34 -13.04
C THR A 174 -3.52 -11.73 -11.95
N SER A 175 -4.79 -11.48 -12.24
CA SER A 175 -5.93 -11.93 -11.45
C SER A 175 -6.12 -13.43 -11.65
N VAL A 176 -5.15 -14.22 -11.16
CA VAL A 176 -5.43 -15.62 -10.82
C VAL A 176 -6.54 -15.57 -9.78
N ASN A 177 -7.60 -16.34 -9.98
CA ASN A 177 -8.82 -16.41 -9.16
C ASN A 177 -8.50 -16.46 -7.65
N VAL A 178 -8.28 -15.29 -7.03
CA VAL A 178 -8.04 -15.13 -5.61
C VAL A 178 -9.37 -14.95 -4.90
N PRO A 179 -9.59 -15.59 -3.74
CA PRO A 179 -10.75 -15.32 -2.91
C PRO A 179 -10.90 -13.80 -2.68
N SER A 180 -12.13 -13.29 -2.82
CA SER A 180 -12.43 -11.86 -2.77
C SER A 180 -11.84 -11.24 -1.49
N GLY A 181 -10.97 -10.23 -1.64
CA GLY A 181 -10.37 -9.51 -0.50
C GLY A 181 -8.89 -9.80 -0.21
N TYR A 182 -8.25 -10.76 -0.89
CA TYR A 182 -6.82 -11.09 -0.69
C TYR A 182 -6.01 -10.92 -1.98
N SER A 183 -4.83 -10.30 -1.87
CA SER A 183 -3.89 -10.16 -3.00
C SER A 183 -3.06 -11.44 -3.19
N GLN A 184 -2.39 -11.56 -4.36
CA GLN A 184 -1.41 -12.64 -4.56
C GLN A 184 -0.27 -12.61 -3.53
N ASN A 185 0.10 -11.42 -3.08
CA ASN A 185 1.11 -11.25 -2.03
C ASN A 185 0.60 -11.77 -0.69
N ASP A 186 -0.66 -11.55 -0.34
CA ASP A 186 -1.24 -12.11 0.88
C ASP A 186 -1.22 -13.63 0.85
N ILE A 187 -1.59 -14.24 -0.28
CA ILE A 187 -1.55 -15.70 -0.47
C ILE A 187 -0.12 -16.22 -0.32
N LYS A 188 0.86 -15.53 -0.93
CA LYS A 188 2.26 -15.89 -0.83
C LYS A 188 2.76 -15.83 0.62
N LEU A 189 2.48 -14.74 1.32
CA LEU A 189 2.86 -14.57 2.73
C LEU A 189 2.23 -15.66 3.61
N LEU A 190 0.92 -15.89 3.45
CA LEU A 190 0.20 -16.96 4.14
C LEU A 190 0.84 -18.32 3.90
N ALA A 191 1.12 -18.66 2.64
CA ALA A 191 1.65 -19.97 2.29
C ALA A 191 3.06 -20.19 2.86
N ASN A 192 3.92 -19.15 2.85
CA ASN A 192 5.24 -19.23 3.45
C ASN A 192 5.18 -19.31 4.99
N ALA A 193 4.27 -18.58 5.63
CA ALA A 193 4.03 -18.69 7.07
C ALA A 193 3.53 -20.09 7.45
N VAL A 194 2.51 -20.60 6.75
CA VAL A 194 1.97 -21.96 6.94
C VAL A 194 3.04 -23.01 6.75
N TYR A 195 3.86 -22.88 5.71
CA TYR A 195 4.96 -23.82 5.49
C TYR A 195 5.98 -23.78 6.63
N GLY A 196 6.39 -22.60 7.12
CA GLY A 196 7.30 -22.50 8.26
C GLY A 196 6.77 -23.19 9.52
N GLU A 197 5.48 -23.03 9.80
CA GLU A 197 4.86 -23.52 11.03
C GLU A 197 4.41 -24.99 10.97
N ALA A 198 4.04 -25.49 9.79
CA ALA A 198 3.40 -26.79 9.61
C ALA A 198 4.10 -27.68 8.56
N ARG A 199 5.37 -27.40 8.21
CA ARG A 199 6.15 -28.29 7.35
C ARG A 199 6.24 -29.69 7.95
N GLY A 200 5.84 -30.69 7.17
CA GLY A 200 5.84 -32.09 7.59
C GLY A 200 4.62 -32.50 8.43
N GLU A 201 3.67 -31.59 8.67
CA GLU A 201 2.36 -31.94 9.21
C GLU A 201 1.41 -32.41 8.08
N SER A 202 0.34 -33.09 8.46
CA SER A 202 -0.74 -33.46 7.53
C SER A 202 -1.34 -32.25 6.82
N TYR A 203 -1.93 -32.44 5.63
CA TYR A 203 -2.62 -31.37 4.90
C TYR A 203 -3.63 -30.60 5.78
N VAL A 204 -4.47 -31.32 6.54
CA VAL A 204 -5.42 -30.72 7.50
C VAL A 204 -4.72 -29.86 8.55
N GLY A 205 -3.50 -30.22 8.97
CA GLY A 205 -2.68 -29.43 9.88
C GLY A 205 -2.16 -28.13 9.26
N GLN A 206 -1.86 -28.13 7.96
CA GLN A 206 -1.49 -26.91 7.23
C GLN A 206 -2.70 -25.99 7.04
N VAL A 207 -3.85 -26.54 6.66
CA VAL A 207 -5.13 -25.79 6.61
C VAL A 207 -5.44 -25.19 7.97
N ALA A 208 -5.21 -25.94 9.06
CA ALA A 208 -5.44 -25.48 10.42
C ALA A 208 -4.59 -24.25 10.79
N VAL A 209 -3.31 -24.20 10.40
CA VAL A 209 -2.47 -23.01 10.62
C VAL A 209 -2.94 -21.84 9.77
N ALA A 210 -3.30 -22.08 8.50
CA ALA A 210 -3.85 -21.04 7.63
C ALA A 210 -5.13 -20.43 8.22
N ALA A 211 -6.05 -21.27 8.69
CA ALA A 211 -7.29 -20.85 9.35
C ALA A 211 -7.02 -20.01 10.60
N VAL A 212 -6.03 -20.36 11.45
CA VAL A 212 -5.65 -19.53 12.60
C VAL A 212 -5.19 -18.13 12.16
N ILE A 213 -4.43 -18.01 11.07
CA ILE A 213 -4.01 -16.69 10.56
C ILE A 213 -5.24 -15.88 10.14
N LEU A 214 -6.19 -16.49 9.44
CA LEU A 214 -7.41 -15.82 9.00
C LEU A 214 -8.32 -15.45 10.18
N ASN A 215 -8.48 -16.33 11.17
CA ASN A 215 -9.21 -16.05 12.41
C ASN A 215 -8.60 -14.86 13.18
N ARG A 216 -7.27 -14.70 13.14
CA ARG A 216 -6.61 -13.51 13.68
C ARG A 216 -6.93 -12.27 12.87
N VAL A 217 -6.91 -12.33 11.53
CA VAL A 217 -7.29 -11.19 10.68
C VAL A 217 -8.72 -10.71 10.97
N GLU A 218 -9.64 -11.64 11.28
CA GLU A 218 -11.03 -11.31 11.62
C GLU A 218 -11.23 -10.87 13.08
N SER A 219 -10.29 -11.20 13.97
CA SER A 219 -10.41 -10.90 15.39
C SER A 219 -10.06 -9.45 15.72
N PRO A 220 -10.86 -8.75 16.56
CA PRO A 220 -10.55 -7.39 16.99
C PRO A 220 -9.32 -7.28 17.89
N THR A 221 -8.77 -8.40 18.37
CA THR A 221 -7.58 -8.43 19.23
C THR A 221 -6.26 -8.47 18.46
N PHE A 222 -6.31 -8.62 17.14
CA PHE A 222 -5.14 -8.74 16.28
C PHE A 222 -5.20 -7.70 15.16
N PRO A 223 -4.09 -7.48 14.43
CA PRO A 223 -4.13 -6.70 13.20
C PRO A 223 -5.13 -7.27 12.20
N ASN A 224 -5.89 -6.41 11.54
CA ASN A 224 -6.95 -6.79 10.62
C ASN A 224 -6.47 -7.00 9.18
N THR A 225 -5.20 -7.38 9.00
CA THR A 225 -4.58 -7.63 7.69
C THR A 225 -3.64 -8.82 7.78
N VAL A 226 -3.52 -9.60 6.69
CA VAL A 226 -2.62 -10.77 6.63
C VAL A 226 -1.19 -10.39 6.98
N SER A 227 -0.67 -9.34 6.34
CA SER A 227 0.66 -8.80 6.65
C SER A 227 0.78 -8.41 8.12
N GLY A 228 -0.22 -7.71 8.66
CA GLY A 228 -0.24 -7.33 10.08
C GLY A 228 -0.12 -8.53 11.00
N VAL A 229 -0.93 -9.57 10.78
CA VAL A 229 -0.90 -10.80 11.60
C VAL A 229 0.42 -11.55 11.47
N ILE A 230 0.90 -11.76 10.24
CA ILE A 230 2.10 -12.55 9.97
C ILE A 230 3.35 -11.88 10.56
N PHE A 231 3.41 -10.56 10.54
CA PHE A 231 4.58 -9.82 11.00
C PHE A 231 4.49 -9.33 12.44
N GLU A 232 3.47 -9.74 13.21
CA GLU A 232 3.47 -9.56 14.66
C GLU A 232 4.76 -10.15 15.26
N PRO A 233 5.42 -9.45 16.21
CA PRO A 233 6.69 -9.89 16.75
C PRO A 233 6.65 -11.32 17.32
N ARG A 234 7.47 -12.21 16.75
CA ARG A 234 7.61 -13.64 17.13
C ARG A 234 6.36 -14.49 16.88
N ALA A 235 5.44 -14.04 16.03
CA ALA A 235 4.23 -14.81 15.70
C ALA A 235 4.50 -16.00 14.77
N PHE A 236 5.47 -15.87 13.84
CA PHE A 236 5.78 -16.88 12.83
C PHE A 236 7.28 -17.00 12.60
N THR A 237 7.81 -18.22 12.62
CA THR A 237 9.23 -18.55 12.41
C THR A 237 9.72 -18.22 11.00
N ALA A 238 8.85 -18.36 10.00
CA ALA A 238 9.17 -18.02 8.61
C ALA A 238 9.63 -16.56 8.42
N VAL A 239 9.17 -15.65 9.29
CA VAL A 239 9.59 -14.25 9.30
C VAL A 239 11.00 -14.09 9.83
N SER A 240 11.32 -14.69 10.99
CA SER A 240 12.65 -14.60 11.59
C SER A 240 13.72 -15.28 10.74
N ASP A 241 13.35 -16.35 10.04
CA ASP A 241 14.27 -17.18 9.27
C ASP A 241 14.46 -16.68 7.83
N GLY A 242 13.84 -15.54 7.50
CA GLY A 242 13.88 -14.92 6.17
C GLY A 242 13.15 -15.70 5.07
N GLN A 243 12.48 -16.80 5.42
CA GLN A 243 11.79 -17.69 4.48
C GLN A 243 10.50 -17.09 3.93
N ILE A 244 9.97 -16.04 4.57
CA ILE A 244 8.70 -15.40 4.21
C ILE A 244 8.68 -14.85 2.78
N TRP A 245 9.84 -14.62 2.17
CA TRP A 245 9.99 -14.07 0.82
C TRP A 245 10.16 -15.12 -0.28
N LEU A 246 10.34 -16.39 0.07
CA LEU A 246 10.65 -17.42 -0.93
C LEU A 246 9.43 -17.81 -1.78
N THR A 247 9.67 -18.59 -2.83
CA THR A 247 8.59 -19.22 -3.58
C THR A 247 7.81 -20.17 -2.67
N PRO A 248 6.48 -20.01 -2.56
CA PRO A 248 5.66 -20.89 -1.73
C PRO A 248 5.76 -22.36 -2.09
N ASN A 249 5.65 -23.21 -1.09
CA ASN A 249 5.39 -24.63 -1.30
C ASN A 249 3.95 -24.82 -1.82
N ASP A 250 3.78 -25.60 -2.89
CA ASP A 250 2.48 -25.80 -3.55
C ASP A 250 1.40 -26.31 -2.59
N GLN A 251 1.71 -27.30 -1.75
CA GLN A 251 0.76 -27.84 -0.78
C GLN A 251 0.36 -26.81 0.28
N ALA A 252 1.30 -26.00 0.77
CA ALA A 252 0.99 -24.93 1.71
C ALA A 252 0.12 -23.84 1.07
N LYS A 253 0.36 -23.54 -0.21
CA LYS A 253 -0.49 -22.62 -1.00
C LYS A 253 -1.91 -23.17 -1.16
N ASP A 254 -2.06 -24.45 -1.51
CA ASP A 254 -3.36 -25.09 -1.63
C ASP A 254 -4.12 -25.07 -0.29
N ALA A 255 -3.42 -25.35 0.81
CA ALA A 255 -4.01 -25.29 2.16
C ALA A 255 -4.49 -23.88 2.53
N VAL A 256 -3.78 -22.84 2.10
CA VAL A 256 -4.21 -21.45 2.25
C VAL A 256 -5.46 -21.16 1.43
N VAL A 257 -5.50 -21.62 0.17
CA VAL A 257 -6.68 -21.43 -0.69
C VAL A 257 -7.91 -22.11 -0.08
N ASP A 258 -7.77 -23.32 0.46
CA ASP A 258 -8.87 -24.02 1.13
C ASP A 258 -9.35 -23.30 2.40
N ALA A 259 -8.43 -22.76 3.20
CA ALA A 259 -8.80 -21.95 4.37
C ALA A 259 -9.52 -20.65 3.96
N LEU A 260 -9.04 -19.98 2.91
CA LEU A 260 -9.70 -18.78 2.35
C LEU A 260 -11.09 -19.08 1.76
N ASN A 261 -11.33 -20.32 1.30
CA ASN A 261 -12.64 -20.80 0.87
C ASN A 261 -13.55 -21.22 2.05
N GLY A 262 -13.12 -20.97 3.30
CA GLY A 262 -13.91 -21.18 4.51
C GLY A 262 -13.61 -22.48 5.25
N MET A 263 -12.58 -23.25 4.86
CA MET A 263 -12.21 -24.45 5.59
C MET A 263 -11.47 -24.11 6.89
N ASP A 264 -12.15 -24.25 8.04
CA ASP A 264 -11.52 -24.16 9.36
C ASP A 264 -11.65 -25.48 10.15
N PRO A 265 -10.63 -26.34 10.15
CA PRO A 265 -10.66 -27.57 10.95
C PRO A 265 -10.45 -27.33 12.46
N THR A 266 -10.06 -26.12 12.87
CA THR A 266 -9.65 -25.79 14.24
C THR A 266 -10.81 -25.49 15.17
N GLY A 267 -11.92 -24.98 14.63
CA GLY A 267 -13.05 -24.49 15.43
C GLY A 267 -12.82 -23.07 15.94
N GLU A 268 -12.40 -22.16 15.05
CA GLU A 268 -12.12 -20.74 15.32
C GLU A 268 -10.97 -20.54 16.32
N ALA A 269 -9.91 -21.34 16.21
CA ALA A 269 -8.74 -21.17 17.06
C ALA A 269 -7.98 -19.88 16.72
N LEU A 270 -7.45 -19.21 17.74
CA LEU A 270 -6.59 -18.03 17.62
C LEU A 270 -5.12 -18.35 17.96
N TYR A 271 -4.90 -19.47 18.64
CA TYR A 271 -3.60 -19.91 19.08
C TYR A 271 -3.39 -21.39 18.80
N TYR A 272 -2.13 -21.80 18.66
CA TYR A 272 -1.74 -23.19 18.65
C TYR A 272 -0.36 -23.35 19.30
N PHE A 273 -0.06 -24.56 19.76
CA PHE A 273 1.28 -24.89 20.26
C PHE A 273 1.58 -26.38 20.10
N ASN A 274 2.87 -26.71 20.04
CA ASN A 274 3.32 -28.09 20.12
C ASN A 274 3.55 -28.45 21.61
N PRO A 275 2.75 -29.37 22.20
CA PRO A 275 2.87 -29.72 23.61
C PRO A 275 4.21 -30.41 23.95
N ALA A 276 4.96 -30.89 22.97
CA ALA A 276 6.27 -31.49 23.19
C ALA A 276 7.38 -30.44 23.38
N THR A 277 7.16 -29.19 22.94
CA THR A 277 8.20 -28.15 22.95
C THR A 277 7.75 -26.84 23.62
N ALA A 278 6.46 -26.66 23.88
CA ALA A 278 5.92 -25.45 24.47
C ALA A 278 6.30 -25.29 25.95
N THR A 279 6.97 -24.19 26.26
CA THR A 279 7.44 -23.84 27.61
C THR A 279 6.67 -22.70 28.27
N SER A 280 5.71 -22.08 27.57
CA SER A 280 4.97 -20.92 28.08
C SER A 280 3.77 -21.35 28.93
N ASP A 281 3.75 -21.06 30.23
CA ASP A 281 2.58 -21.35 31.09
C ASP A 281 1.30 -20.69 30.59
N TRP A 282 1.42 -19.50 29.99
CA TRP A 282 0.30 -18.77 29.42
C TRP A 282 -0.40 -19.56 28.31
N ILE A 283 0.34 -20.24 27.42
CA ILE A 283 -0.30 -21.00 26.33
C ILE A 283 -1.05 -22.23 26.86
N TRP A 284 -0.53 -22.86 27.92
CA TRP A 284 -1.18 -23.99 28.58
C TRP A 284 -2.46 -23.60 29.32
N SER A 285 -2.58 -22.32 29.72
CA SER A 285 -3.80 -21.78 30.35
C SER A 285 -4.95 -21.53 29.37
N ARG A 286 -4.70 -21.53 28.06
CA ARG A 286 -5.72 -21.25 27.04
C ARG A 286 -6.72 -22.41 26.94
N PRO A 287 -8.03 -22.14 26.73
CA PRO A 287 -9.01 -23.19 26.47
C PRO A 287 -8.64 -24.01 25.23
N GLN A 288 -8.28 -25.27 25.44
CA GLN A 288 -7.89 -26.19 24.38
C GLN A 288 -9.12 -26.71 23.64
N ILE A 289 -9.10 -26.65 22.31
CA ILE A 289 -10.22 -27.07 21.46
C ILE A 289 -9.99 -28.50 20.99
N LYS A 290 -8.86 -28.75 20.32
CA LYS A 290 -8.50 -30.05 19.76
C LYS A 290 -7.02 -30.11 19.40
N LYS A 291 -6.55 -31.31 19.09
CA LYS A 291 -5.21 -31.58 18.57
C LYS A 291 -5.27 -32.05 17.11
N ILE A 292 -4.49 -31.43 16.23
CA ILE A 292 -4.30 -31.85 14.83
C ILE A 292 -2.80 -32.00 14.60
N GLY A 293 -2.37 -33.21 14.25
CA GLY A 293 -0.94 -33.53 14.16
C GLY A 293 -0.22 -33.26 15.48
N LYS A 294 0.85 -32.47 15.43
CA LYS A 294 1.62 -32.08 16.61
C LYS A 294 1.05 -30.87 17.35
N HIS A 295 0.08 -30.15 16.79
CA HIS A 295 -0.41 -28.90 17.36
C HIS A 295 -1.72 -29.09 18.14
N ILE A 296 -1.77 -28.51 19.34
CA ILE A 296 -3.01 -28.26 20.08
C ILE A 296 -3.48 -26.85 19.72
N PHE A 297 -4.74 -26.72 19.31
CA PHE A 297 -5.39 -25.47 18.91
C PHE A 297 -6.29 -24.94 20.03
N CYS A 298 -6.25 -23.63 20.27
CA CYS A 298 -6.85 -22.98 21.44
C CYS A 298 -7.55 -21.65 21.11
N LYS A 299 -8.50 -21.26 21.97
CA LYS A 299 -9.09 -19.91 21.98
C LYS A 299 -8.26 -18.94 22.80
#